data_AF-A0A526Y4M9-F1
#
_entry.id   AF-A0A526Y4M9-F1
#
_cell.length_a   1.000
_cell.length_b   1.000
_cell.length_c   1.000
_cell.angle_alpha   90.00
_cell.angle_beta   90.00
_cell.angle_gamma   90.00
#
_symmetry.space_group_name_H-M   'P 1'
#
loop_
_entity.id
_entity.type
_entity.pdbx_description
1 polymer ?
#
loop_
_entity_poly.entity_id
_entity_poly.type
_entity_poly.pdbx_seq_one_letter_code
_entity_poly.pdbx_strand_id
1 'polypeptide(L)'
;PQRERLTLIRIFEELRGLGYDGSYSSGWRHAQSWAADRGSAVAEAYIPLSFAPGEAYQFDWSHRDRPARRRDGDSEGRANMRLCHSRMFFVRAYPRETQEMVFDAHDRAFAFFRGACTRGIYDNMKTA
;
A
#
# COMPACT_ATOMS: atom_id res chain seq x y z
N PRO A 1 -12.53 6.51 -7.73
CA PRO A 1 -11.45 7.42 -8.19
C PRO A 1 -11.50 8.75 -7.42
N GLN A 2 -10.37 9.30 -6.97
CA GLN A 2 -10.35 10.55 -6.17
C GLN A 2 -10.94 11.75 -6.94
N ARG A 3 -10.85 11.71 -8.28
CA ARG A 3 -11.36 12.71 -9.23
C ARG A 3 -12.89 12.81 -9.32
N GLU A 4 -13.62 11.81 -8.85
CA GLU A 4 -15.10 11.76 -8.91
C GLU A 4 -15.74 12.08 -7.55
N ARG A 5 -14.94 12.43 -6.53
CA ARG A 5 -15.47 12.82 -5.22
C ARG A 5 -15.99 14.25 -5.28
N LEU A 6 -17.31 14.40 -5.36
CA LEU A 6 -17.98 15.69 -5.24
C LEU A 6 -17.80 16.24 -3.82
N THR A 7 -17.60 17.55 -3.71
CA THR A 7 -17.60 18.24 -2.43
C THR A 7 -19.02 18.34 -1.88
N LEU A 8 -19.18 18.45 -0.56
CA LEU A 8 -20.50 18.60 0.07
C LEU A 8 -21.26 19.84 -0.43
N ILE A 9 -20.53 20.89 -0.78
CA ILE A 9 -21.09 22.08 -1.42
C ILE A 9 -21.73 21.70 -2.77
N ARG A 10 -21.02 20.94 -3.60
CA ARG A 10 -21.53 20.54 -4.90
C ARG A 10 -22.74 19.61 -4.81
N ILE A 11 -22.71 18.68 -3.86
CA ILE A 11 -23.85 17.79 -3.57
C ILE A 11 -25.08 18.62 -3.13
N PHE A 12 -24.88 19.65 -2.30
CA PHE A 12 -25.98 20.52 -1.86
C PHE A 12 -26.56 21.36 -3.02
N GLU A 13 -25.74 21.89 -3.91
CA GLU A 13 -26.19 22.61 -5.11
C GLU A 13 -27.05 21.71 -6.02
N GLU A 14 -26.64 20.46 -6.22
CA GLU A 14 -27.40 19.50 -7.02
C GLU A 14 -28.73 19.14 -6.35
N LEU A 15 -28.73 18.93 -5.02
CA LEU A 15 -29.96 18.70 -4.26
C LEU A 15 -30.93 19.88 -4.38
N ARG A 16 -30.42 21.12 -4.31
CA ARG A 16 -31.21 22.34 -4.53
C ARG A 16 -31.81 22.37 -5.93
N GLY A 17 -31.04 21.99 -6.95
CA GLY A 17 -31.52 21.86 -8.33
C GLY A 17 -32.61 20.81 -8.51
N LEU A 18 -32.65 19.79 -7.64
CA LEU A 18 -33.68 18.75 -7.59
C LEU A 18 -34.88 19.11 -6.70
N GLY A 19 -34.95 20.33 -6.16
CA GLY A 19 -36.08 20.82 -5.36
C GLY A 19 -35.91 20.66 -3.85
N TYR A 20 -34.69 20.42 -3.35
CA TYR A 20 -34.42 20.42 -1.91
C TYR A 20 -34.44 21.84 -1.35
N ASP A 21 -35.41 22.12 -0.47
CA ASP A 21 -35.58 23.42 0.20
C ASP A 21 -34.97 23.46 1.63
N GLY A 22 -34.29 22.41 2.03
CA GLY A 22 -33.63 22.34 3.33
C GLY A 22 -32.33 23.15 3.41
N SER A 23 -31.87 23.39 4.64
CA SER A 23 -30.62 24.11 4.88
C SER A 23 -29.37 23.25 4.57
N TYR A 24 -28.29 23.92 4.16
CA TYR A 24 -26.97 23.30 4.02
C TYR A 24 -26.53 22.56 5.29
N SER A 25 -26.85 23.12 6.47
CA SER A 25 -26.52 22.51 7.76
C SER A 25 -27.21 21.17 8.01
N SER A 26 -28.37 20.93 7.38
CA SER A 26 -29.06 19.64 7.45
C SER A 26 -28.39 18.60 6.56
N GLY A 27 -27.98 19.00 5.34
CA GLY A 27 -27.18 18.16 4.45
C GLY A 27 -25.81 17.82 5.05
N TRP A 28 -25.16 18.78 5.71
CA TRP A 28 -23.89 18.56 6.39
C TRP A 28 -24.01 17.59 7.57
N ARG A 29 -25.01 17.76 8.44
CA ARG A 29 -25.28 16.81 9.55
C ARG A 29 -25.57 15.41 9.03
N HIS A 30 -26.37 15.30 7.98
CA HIS A 30 -26.67 14.01 7.35
C HIS A 30 -25.41 13.36 6.78
N ALA A 31 -24.58 14.11 6.05
CA ALA A 31 -23.32 13.61 5.51
C ALA A 31 -22.34 13.19 6.61
N GLN A 32 -22.30 13.91 7.73
CA GLN A 32 -21.44 13.57 8.87
C GLN A 32 -21.92 12.30 9.58
N SER A 33 -23.23 12.16 9.81
CA SER A 33 -23.84 10.92 10.33
C SER A 33 -23.55 9.75 9.39
N TRP A 34 -23.81 9.92 8.10
CA TRP A 34 -23.58 8.90 7.09
C TRP A 34 -22.11 8.50 6.96
N ALA A 35 -21.19 9.46 7.10
CA ALA A 35 -19.76 9.18 7.12
C ALA A 35 -19.33 8.43 8.40
N ALA A 36 -19.92 8.74 9.55
CA ALA A 36 -19.68 7.99 10.79
C ALA A 36 -20.23 6.56 10.70
N ASP A 37 -21.44 6.39 10.15
CA ASP A 37 -22.07 5.09 9.90
C ASP A 37 -21.27 4.26 8.88
N ARG A 38 -20.70 4.90 7.86
CA ARG A 38 -19.79 4.23 6.90
C ARG A 38 -18.39 3.99 7.44
N GLY A 39 -17.89 4.82 8.35
CA GLY A 39 -16.61 4.60 9.02
C GLY A 39 -16.61 3.28 9.82
N SER A 40 -17.78 2.86 10.28
CA SER A 40 -18.04 1.53 10.85
C SER A 40 -18.17 0.41 9.79
N ALA A 41 -18.63 0.74 8.58
CA ALA A 41 -18.93 -0.22 7.52
C ALA A 41 -17.80 -0.47 6.51
N VAL A 42 -16.64 0.18 6.62
CA VAL A 42 -15.40 -0.35 6.01
C VAL A 42 -14.95 -1.51 6.90
N ALA A 43 -15.71 -2.59 6.89
CA ALA A 43 -15.19 -3.87 7.35
C ALA A 43 -13.92 -4.09 6.56
N GLU A 44 -12.76 -4.16 7.24
CA GLU A 44 -11.54 -4.65 6.64
C GLU A 44 -11.87 -6.03 6.05
N ALA A 45 -12.17 -6.06 4.75
CA ALA A 45 -12.53 -7.27 4.07
C ALA A 45 -11.23 -8.06 3.90
N TYR A 46 -10.92 -8.88 4.91
CA TYR A 46 -9.82 -9.81 4.85
C TYR A 46 -10.18 -10.90 3.85
N ILE A 47 -9.73 -10.74 2.61
CA ILE A 47 -9.81 -11.80 1.60
C ILE A 47 -8.52 -12.62 1.73
N PRO A 48 -8.57 -13.88 2.23
CA PRO A 48 -7.39 -14.70 2.34
C PRO A 48 -6.88 -15.04 0.93
N LEU A 49 -5.66 -14.60 0.63
CA LEU A 49 -4.97 -15.02 -0.58
C LEU A 49 -4.31 -16.38 -0.33
N SER A 50 -4.64 -17.37 -1.17
CA SER A 50 -4.03 -18.70 -1.18
C SER A 50 -3.08 -18.83 -2.38
N PHE A 51 -1.92 -19.46 -2.17
CA PHE A 51 -0.88 -19.65 -3.17
C PHE A 51 -0.31 -21.06 -3.06
N ALA A 52 0.03 -21.68 -4.18
CA ALA A 52 0.78 -22.94 -4.18
C ALA A 52 2.26 -22.73 -3.76
N PRO A 53 2.96 -23.76 -3.27
CA PRO A 53 4.40 -23.70 -3.04
C PRO A 53 5.15 -23.26 -4.31
N GLY A 54 6.00 -22.23 -4.19
CA GLY A 54 6.77 -21.69 -5.33
C GLY A 54 5.97 -20.85 -6.34
N GLU A 55 4.68 -20.59 -6.08
CA GLU A 55 3.86 -19.81 -7.01
C GLU A 55 4.27 -18.33 -7.02
N ALA A 56 4.34 -17.72 -5.84
CA ALA A 56 4.57 -16.29 -5.70
C ALA A 56 5.48 -15.93 -4.51
N TYR A 57 6.26 -14.86 -4.70
CA TYR A 57 6.89 -14.12 -3.61
C TYR A 57 6.42 -12.66 -3.62
N GLN A 58 6.53 -12.01 -2.47
CA GLN A 58 6.36 -10.58 -2.31
C GLN A 58 7.71 -9.93 -2.02
N PHE A 59 8.01 -8.81 -2.66
CA PHE A 59 9.20 -8.02 -2.44
C PHE A 59 8.82 -6.59 -2.03
N ASP A 60 9.52 -6.06 -1.02
CA ASP A 60 9.33 -4.70 -0.52
C ASP A 60 10.62 -4.11 0.07
N TRP A 61 10.77 -2.79 -0.03
CA TRP A 61 11.84 -2.03 0.63
C TRP A 61 11.33 -1.48 1.96
N SER A 62 12.01 -1.80 3.06
CA SER A 62 11.77 -1.14 4.34
C SER A 62 12.90 -0.20 4.70
N HIS A 63 12.56 1.05 5.03
CA HIS A 63 13.51 2.01 5.55
C HIS A 63 13.58 1.92 7.08
N ARG A 64 14.76 2.16 7.64
CA ARG A 64 14.91 2.39 9.08
C ARG A 64 14.76 3.89 9.35
N ASP A 65 13.95 4.26 10.36
CA ASP A 65 13.97 5.63 10.89
C ASP A 65 15.39 5.96 11.39
N ARG A 66 15.98 7.03 10.82
CA ARG A 66 17.37 7.40 11.08
C ARG A 66 17.55 7.90 12.51
N PRO A 67 18.53 7.42 13.28
CA PRO A 67 19.09 8.24 14.35
C PRO A 67 19.86 9.42 13.72
N ALA A 68 19.72 10.62 14.29
CA ALA A 68 20.17 11.92 13.79
C ALA A 68 21.69 12.08 13.52
N ARG A 69 22.49 11.00 13.57
CA ARG A 69 23.95 11.02 13.52
C ARG A 69 24.58 10.54 12.20
N ARG A 70 23.79 10.19 11.18
CA ARG A 70 24.31 9.82 9.85
C ARG A 70 24.20 10.98 8.86
N ARG A 71 25.23 11.11 8.02
CA ARG A 71 25.37 12.15 6.98
C ARG A 71 24.21 12.07 5.99
N ASP A 72 23.69 13.22 5.57
CA ASP A 72 22.62 13.32 4.59
C ASP A 72 23.00 12.57 3.29
N GLY A 73 22.15 11.62 2.87
CA GLY A 73 22.29 10.86 1.63
C GLY A 73 22.48 9.34 1.77
N ASP A 74 22.74 8.81 2.96
CA ASP A 74 22.76 7.36 3.22
C ASP A 74 21.34 6.87 3.53
N SER A 75 20.61 6.43 2.49
CA SER A 75 19.31 5.76 2.65
C SER A 75 19.56 4.26 2.74
N GLU A 76 19.74 3.74 3.96
CA GLU A 76 19.84 2.31 4.19
C GLU A 76 18.46 1.67 3.99
N GLY A 77 18.28 1.04 2.83
CA GLY A 77 17.10 0.26 2.48
C GLY A 77 17.30 -1.20 2.86
N ARG A 78 16.28 -1.83 3.41
CA ARG A 78 16.27 -3.28 3.64
C ARG A 78 15.36 -3.91 2.60
N ALA A 79 15.94 -4.74 1.74
CA ALA A 79 15.20 -5.58 0.83
C ALA A 79 14.56 -6.71 1.62
N ASN A 80 13.24 -6.82 1.58
CA ASN A 80 12.49 -7.91 2.19
C ASN A 80 11.85 -8.72 1.08
N MET A 81 12.17 -10.01 1.01
CA MET A 81 11.49 -10.98 0.14
C MET A 81 10.79 -12.03 1.00
N ARG A 82 9.52 -12.30 0.71
CA ARG A 82 8.70 -13.28 1.43
C ARG A 82 8.00 -14.21 0.46
N LEU A 83 8.10 -15.52 0.70
CA LEU A 83 7.30 -16.52 -0.02
C LEU A 83 5.83 -16.46 0.41
N CYS A 84 4.89 -16.40 -0.53
CA CYS A 84 3.48 -16.19 -0.22
C CYS A 84 2.82 -17.41 0.45
N HIS A 85 3.21 -18.63 0.06
CA HIS A 85 2.71 -19.89 0.62
C HIS A 85 3.26 -20.16 2.03
N SER A 86 4.58 -20.28 2.19
CA SER A 86 5.20 -20.67 3.46
C SER A 86 5.45 -19.51 4.42
N ARG A 87 5.31 -18.27 3.95
CA ARG A 87 5.72 -17.05 4.67
C ARG A 87 7.19 -17.05 5.09
N MET A 88 8.04 -17.87 4.47
CA MET A 88 9.49 -17.81 4.70
C MET A 88 10.04 -16.47 4.21
N PHE A 89 10.91 -15.84 5.00
CA PHE A 89 11.46 -14.52 4.73
C PHE A 89 12.95 -14.59 4.41
N PHE A 90 13.39 -13.65 3.57
CA PHE A 90 14.77 -13.30 3.31
C PHE A 90 14.89 -11.77 3.43
N VAL A 91 15.89 -11.29 4.17
CA VAL A 91 16.11 -9.85 4.38
C VAL A 91 17.58 -9.52 4.15
N ARG A 92 17.84 -8.43 3.43
CA ARG A 92 19.19 -7.93 3.19
C ARG A 92 19.24 -6.42 3.20
N ALA A 93 20.20 -5.86 3.93
CA ALA A 93 20.41 -4.42 4.01
C ALA A 93 21.33 -3.95 2.89
N TYR A 94 20.96 -2.82 2.28
CA TYR A 94 21.71 -2.14 1.25
C TYR A 94 21.92 -0.67 1.63
N PRO A 95 23.06 -0.07 1.24
CA PRO A 95 23.31 1.34 1.53
C PRO A 95 22.43 2.28 0.69
N ARG A 96 21.80 1.77 -0.38
CA ARG A 96 20.91 2.51 -1.31
C ARG A 96 19.90 1.55 -1.93
N GLU A 97 18.86 2.12 -2.52
CA GLU A 97 17.78 1.40 -3.20
C GLU A 97 17.86 1.60 -4.72
N THR A 98 19.04 1.34 -5.29
CA THR A 98 19.21 1.38 -6.76
C THR A 98 18.70 0.09 -7.39
N GLN A 99 18.41 0.14 -8.70
CA GLN A 99 17.97 -1.02 -9.47
C GLN A 99 18.96 -2.20 -9.39
N GLU A 100 20.27 -1.92 -9.38
CA GLU A 100 21.31 -2.95 -9.24
C GLU A 100 21.18 -3.71 -7.91
N MET A 101 20.81 -3.00 -6.83
CA MET A 101 20.60 -3.60 -5.51
C MET A 101 19.31 -4.42 -5.46
N VAL A 102 18.28 -4.02 -6.22
CA VAL A 102 17.09 -4.87 -6.42
C VAL A 102 17.51 -6.19 -7.06
N PHE A 103 18.31 -6.17 -8.13
CA PHE A 103 18.75 -7.39 -8.81
C PHE A 103 19.65 -8.28 -7.93
N ASP A 104 20.64 -7.71 -7.22
CA ASP A 104 21.44 -8.49 -6.25
C ASP A 104 20.53 -9.09 -5.17
N ALA A 105 19.52 -8.35 -4.67
CA ALA A 105 18.61 -8.89 -3.65
C ALA A 105 17.85 -10.12 -4.15
N HIS A 106 17.41 -10.12 -5.41
CA HIS A 106 16.72 -11.25 -6.02
C HIS A 106 17.63 -12.46 -6.22
N ASP A 107 18.83 -12.25 -6.77
CA ASP A 107 19.80 -13.32 -6.98
C ASP A 107 20.15 -14.02 -5.66
N ARG A 108 20.45 -13.22 -4.62
CA ARG A 108 20.75 -13.72 -3.28
C ARG A 108 19.58 -14.44 -2.64
N ALA A 109 18.36 -13.92 -2.80
CA ALA A 109 17.17 -14.54 -2.26
C ALA A 109 16.86 -15.88 -2.96
N PHE A 110 16.93 -15.94 -4.29
CA PHE A 110 16.70 -17.17 -5.04
C PHE A 110 17.76 -18.24 -4.74
N ALA A 111 19.02 -17.83 -4.57
CA ALA A 111 20.07 -18.72 -4.10
C ALA A 111 19.76 -19.26 -2.69
N PHE A 112 19.29 -18.42 -1.77
CA PHE A 112 18.89 -18.81 -0.41
C PHE A 112 17.71 -19.79 -0.42
N PHE A 113 16.67 -19.51 -1.20
CA PHE A 113 15.50 -20.39 -1.34
C PHE A 113 15.78 -21.64 -2.20
N ARG A 114 16.94 -21.71 -2.86
CA ARG A 114 17.34 -22.76 -3.81
C ARG A 114 16.37 -22.88 -4.99
N GLY A 115 15.80 -21.77 -5.42
CA GLY A 115 14.81 -21.70 -6.49
C GLY A 115 14.15 -20.32 -6.60
N ALA A 116 13.47 -20.10 -7.71
CA ALA A 116 12.70 -18.88 -7.96
C ALA A 116 11.20 -19.22 -8.08
N CYS A 117 10.34 -18.29 -7.64
CA CYS A 117 8.90 -18.44 -7.86
C CYS A 117 8.50 -18.07 -9.29
N THR A 118 7.35 -18.55 -9.73
CA THR A 118 6.80 -18.22 -11.05
C THR A 118 6.33 -16.77 -11.18
N ARG A 119 6.02 -16.12 -10.05
CA ARG A 119 5.48 -14.76 -10.00
C ARG A 119 6.13 -13.93 -8.89
N GLY A 120 6.52 -12.70 -9.22
CA GLY A 120 6.96 -11.68 -8.27
C GLY A 120 5.86 -10.65 -8.05
N ILE A 121 5.51 -10.38 -6.80
CA ILE A 121 4.56 -9.34 -6.39
C ILE A 121 5.37 -8.21 -5.75
N TYR A 122 5.20 -7.00 -6.28
CA TYR A 122 5.87 -5.80 -5.80
C TYR A 122 4.79 -4.80 -5.38
N ASP A 123 4.99 -4.11 -4.26
CA ASP A 123 4.20 -2.89 -4.00
C ASP A 123 4.67 -1.79 -4.96
N ASN A 124 3.87 -0.75 -5.16
CA ASN A 124 3.98 0.25 -6.22
C ASN A 124 5.38 0.94 -6.26
N MET A 125 6.35 0.28 -6.88
CA MET A 125 7.74 0.71 -6.89
C MET A 125 7.88 1.91 -7.82
N LYS A 126 8.23 3.06 -7.27
CA LYS A 126 8.56 4.26 -8.07
C LYS A 126 9.87 4.12 -8.87
N THR A 127 10.55 2.97 -8.73
CA THR A 127 11.86 2.66 -9.31
C THR A 127 11.76 1.75 -10.54
N ALA A 128 10.57 1.58 -11.12
CA ALA A 128 10.34 0.89 -12.38
C ALA A 128 10.46 1.83 -13.58
#